data_AF-A0A2A9FQS9-F1
#
_entry.id   AF-A0A2A9FQS9-F1
#
_cell.length_a   1.000
_cell.length_b   1.000
_cell.length_c   1.000
_cell.angle_alpha   90.00
_cell.angle_beta   90.00
_cell.angle_gamma   90.00
#
_symmetry.space_group_name_H-M   'P 1'
#
loop_
_entity.id
_entity.type
_entity.pdbx_description
1 polymer ?
#
loop_
_entity_poly.entity_id
_entity_poly.type
_entity_poly.pdbx_seq_one_letter_code
_entity_poly.pdbx_strand_id
1 'polypeptide(L)'
;MEILFENKKVRELCEQQRKAEKKLGALCARKLRARLSDLDAVSRVTELVAGNPHPLQGDRQGQFALNLTGGLRLVFSPANEPCPMKDDGGIDWAQVTIVCIEYIGDYHD
;
A
#
# COMPACT_ATOMS: atom_id res chain seq x y z
N MET A 1 -2.14 -5.87 10.17
CA MET A 1 -1.30 -4.76 10.71
C MET A 1 -2.12 -3.47 10.79
N GLU A 2 -1.65 -2.39 11.43
CA GLU A 2 -2.42 -1.12 11.46
C GLU A 2 -2.31 -0.38 10.12
N ILE A 3 -3.45 0.13 9.62
CA ILE A 3 -3.56 0.81 8.32
C ILE A 3 -4.10 2.23 8.54
N LEU A 4 -3.26 3.21 8.22
CA LEU A 4 -3.60 4.62 8.13
C LEU A 4 -3.84 5.03 6.67
N PHE A 5 -4.39 6.23 6.47
CA PHE A 5 -4.64 6.78 5.15
C PHE A 5 -4.18 8.23 5.09
N GLU A 6 -3.41 8.56 4.06
CA GLU A 6 -2.83 9.90 3.87
C GLU A 6 -3.91 10.98 3.82
N ASN A 7 -5.07 10.66 3.25
CA ASN A 7 -6.18 11.58 3.21
C ASN A 7 -7.54 10.88 3.07
N LYS A 8 -8.59 11.67 3.26
CA LYS A 8 -9.99 11.22 3.14
C LYS A 8 -10.28 10.57 1.78
N LYS A 9 -9.70 11.05 0.67
CA LYS A 9 -9.98 10.49 -0.66
C LYS A 9 -9.42 9.08 -0.80
N VAL A 10 -8.20 8.84 -0.32
CA VAL A 10 -7.59 7.50 -0.31
C VAL A 10 -8.38 6.55 0.59
N ARG A 11 -8.72 7.00 1.80
CA ARG A 11 -9.57 6.24 2.73
C ARG A 11 -10.89 5.83 2.10
N GLU A 12 -11.59 6.77 1.48
CA GLU A 12 -12.88 6.51 0.83
C GLU A 12 -12.75 5.52 -0.34
N LEU A 13 -11.64 5.53 -1.08
CA LEU A 13 -11.40 4.52 -2.12
C LEU A 13 -11.15 3.13 -1.53
N CYS A 14 -10.54 3.03 -0.36
CA CYS A 14 -10.30 1.76 0.32
C CYS A 14 -11.58 1.19 0.96
N GLU A 15 -12.37 2.04 1.60
CA GLU A 15 -13.50 1.63 2.42
C GLU A 15 -14.83 1.56 1.63
N GLN A 16 -14.99 2.33 0.56
CA GLN A 16 -16.27 2.45 -0.16
C GLN A 16 -16.21 1.78 -1.53
N GLN A 17 -16.72 0.55 -1.60
CA GLN A 17 -16.69 -0.26 -2.83
C GLN A 17 -17.23 0.46 -4.07
N ARG A 18 -18.36 1.16 -3.93
CA ARG A 18 -18.97 1.89 -5.07
C ARG A 18 -18.03 2.97 -5.63
N LYS A 19 -17.27 3.65 -4.76
CA LYS A 19 -16.28 4.65 -5.19
C LYS A 19 -15.08 4.00 -5.86
N ALA A 20 -14.58 2.90 -5.28
CA ALA A 20 -13.50 2.12 -5.86
C ALA A 20 -13.86 1.61 -7.26
N GLU A 21 -15.05 1.00 -7.42
CA GLU A 21 -15.53 0.49 -8.70
C GLU A 21 -15.71 1.60 -9.74
N LYS A 22 -16.29 2.74 -9.33
CA LYS A 22 -16.45 3.90 -10.21
C LYS A 22 -15.12 4.46 -10.71
N LYS A 23 -14.11 4.52 -9.84
CA LYS A 23 -12.79 5.12 -10.18
C LYS A 23 -11.86 4.13 -10.89
N LEU A 24 -11.82 2.88 -10.44
CA LEU A 24 -10.80 1.89 -10.83
C LEU A 24 -11.36 0.78 -11.73
N GLY A 25 -12.68 0.69 -11.86
CA GLY A 25 -13.36 -0.46 -12.46
C GLY A 25 -13.48 -1.64 -11.50
N ALA A 26 -14.46 -2.53 -11.79
CA ALA A 26 -14.82 -3.63 -10.90
C ALA A 26 -13.66 -4.59 -10.60
N LEU A 27 -12.86 -4.93 -11.61
CA LEU A 27 -11.73 -5.85 -11.45
C LEU A 27 -10.64 -5.26 -10.54
N CYS A 28 -10.30 -3.99 -10.72
CA CYS A 28 -9.29 -3.32 -9.91
C CYS A 28 -9.78 -3.10 -8.48
N ALA A 29 -11.02 -2.67 -8.30
CA ALA A 29 -11.64 -2.53 -6.97
C ALA A 29 -11.63 -3.86 -6.20
N ARG A 30 -11.89 -4.98 -6.88
CA ARG A 30 -11.77 -6.31 -6.27
C ARG A 30 -10.33 -6.64 -5.84
N LYS A 31 -9.33 -6.31 -6.66
CA LYS A 31 -7.91 -6.48 -6.31
C LYS A 31 -7.50 -5.56 -5.16
N LEU A 32 -7.96 -4.32 -5.14
CA LEU A 32 -7.73 -3.37 -4.05
C LEU A 32 -8.22 -3.96 -2.72
N ARG A 33 -9.47 -4.44 -2.68
CA ARG A 33 -10.00 -5.11 -1.49
C ARG A 33 -9.17 -6.31 -1.05
N ALA A 34 -8.72 -7.13 -2.00
CA ALA A 34 -7.85 -8.27 -1.69
C ALA A 34 -6.53 -7.80 -1.05
N ARG A 35 -5.86 -6.78 -1.60
CA ARG A 35 -4.62 -6.23 -1.00
C ARG A 35 -4.84 -5.62 0.38
N LEU A 36 -5.96 -4.94 0.60
CA LEU A 36 -6.32 -4.43 1.93
C LEU A 36 -6.53 -5.58 2.94
N SER A 37 -7.17 -6.66 2.50
CA SER A 37 -7.35 -7.86 3.34
C SER A 37 -6.02 -8.56 3.62
N ASP A 38 -5.13 -8.61 2.64
CA ASP A 38 -3.78 -9.16 2.82
C ASP A 38 -2.99 -8.35 3.86
N LEU A 39 -3.05 -7.01 3.81
CA LEU A 39 -2.43 -6.13 4.81
C LEU A 39 -3.00 -6.32 6.22
N ASP A 40 -4.33 -6.47 6.33
CA ASP A 40 -4.99 -6.71 7.61
C ASP A 40 -4.56 -8.04 8.24
N ALA A 41 -4.39 -9.08 7.41
CA ALA A 41 -4.08 -10.44 7.85
C ALA A 41 -2.63 -10.69 8.28
N VAL A 42 -1.69 -9.84 7.89
CA VAL A 42 -0.26 -9.99 8.23
C VAL A 42 0.16 -9.09 9.39
N SER A 43 1.24 -9.46 10.09
CA SER A 43 1.79 -8.66 11.19
C SER A 43 2.86 -7.67 10.74
N ARG A 44 3.53 -7.92 9.62
CA ARG A 44 4.61 -7.09 9.06
C ARG A 44 4.61 -7.09 7.53
N VAL A 45 5.19 -6.07 6.92
CA VAL A 45 5.17 -5.89 5.44
C VAL A 45 5.82 -7.06 4.69
N THR A 46 6.87 -7.67 5.24
CA THR A 46 7.58 -8.79 4.61
C THR A 46 6.79 -10.11 4.55
N GLU A 47 5.67 -10.22 5.28
CA GLU A 47 4.77 -11.38 5.19
C GLU A 47 3.80 -11.28 3.99
N LEU A 48 3.75 -10.12 3.32
CA LEU A 48 2.97 -9.98 2.09
C LEU A 48 3.59 -10.84 0.98
N VAL A 49 2.76 -11.64 0.34
CA VAL A 49 3.17 -12.49 -0.81
C VAL A 49 2.48 -12.03 -2.10
N ALA A 50 1.22 -11.61 -2.00
CA ALA A 50 0.40 -11.35 -3.16
C ALA A 50 0.54 -9.91 -3.67
N GLY A 51 0.51 -9.76 -5.00
CA GLY A 51 0.57 -8.43 -5.63
C GLY A 51 1.98 -7.92 -5.86
N ASN A 52 2.98 -8.80 -6.04
CA ASN A 52 4.37 -8.41 -6.28
C ASN A 52 4.86 -7.32 -5.31
N PRO A 53 4.97 -7.61 -4.00
CA PRO A 53 5.45 -6.65 -3.01
C PRO A 53 6.86 -6.13 -3.34
N HIS A 54 7.04 -4.82 -3.48
CA HIS A 54 8.36 -4.22 -3.71
C HIS A 54 8.47 -2.78 -3.20
N PRO A 55 9.66 -2.37 -2.71
CA PRO A 55 9.96 -0.97 -2.41
C PRO A 55 10.04 -0.14 -3.71
N LEU A 56 9.69 1.14 -3.61
CA LEU A 56 9.83 2.11 -4.70
C LEU A 56 11.15 2.90 -4.58
N GLN A 57 11.54 3.50 -5.71
CA GLN A 57 12.80 4.23 -5.87
C GLN A 57 12.54 5.64 -6.43
N GLY A 58 13.58 6.48 -6.51
CA GLY A 58 13.50 7.84 -7.03
C GLY A 58 12.61 8.73 -6.17
N ASP A 59 11.72 9.49 -6.80
CA ASP A 59 10.80 10.44 -6.12
C ASP A 59 9.81 9.76 -5.16
N ARG A 60 9.72 8.42 -5.20
CA ARG A 60 8.91 7.59 -4.31
C ARG A 60 9.75 6.76 -3.35
N GLN A 61 11.02 7.09 -3.18
CA GLN A 61 11.87 6.45 -2.17
C GLN A 61 11.19 6.56 -0.79
N GLY A 62 11.18 5.45 -0.05
CA GLY A 62 10.46 5.34 1.22
C GLY A 62 9.05 4.77 1.10
N GLN A 63 8.55 4.56 -0.11
CA GLN A 63 7.26 3.92 -0.37
C GLN A 63 7.42 2.46 -0.79
N PHE A 64 6.31 1.73 -0.73
CA PHE A 64 6.20 0.32 -1.08
C PHE A 64 4.93 0.12 -1.89
N ALA A 65 4.95 -0.81 -2.85
CA ALA A 65 3.82 -1.02 -3.76
C ALA A 65 3.35 -2.47 -3.81
N LEU A 66 2.04 -2.60 -4.01
CA LEU A 66 1.35 -3.83 -4.38
C LEU A 66 0.61 -3.61 -5.70
N ASN A 67 0.87 -4.48 -6.67
CA ASN A 67 0.18 -4.54 -7.95
C ASN A 67 -1.32 -4.83 -7.77
N LEU A 68 -2.12 -4.06 -8.51
CA LEU A 68 -3.55 -4.30 -8.73
C LEU A 68 -3.76 -4.91 -10.13
N THR A 69 -4.35 -4.17 -11.05
CA THR A 69 -4.59 -4.58 -12.44
C THR A 69 -4.33 -3.41 -13.38
N GLY A 70 -3.88 -3.71 -14.60
CA GLY A 70 -3.68 -2.70 -15.64
C GLY A 70 -2.68 -1.59 -15.25
N GLY A 71 -1.54 -1.96 -14.65
CA GLY A 71 -0.51 -0.99 -14.21
C GLY A 71 -0.79 -0.32 -12.86
N LEU A 72 -2.05 -0.30 -12.42
CA LEU A 72 -2.45 0.34 -11.17
C LEU A 72 -1.87 -0.38 -9.95
N ARG A 73 -1.56 0.39 -8.91
CA ARG A 73 -0.97 -0.09 -7.66
C ARG A 73 -1.61 0.55 -6.44
N LEU A 74 -1.55 -0.18 -5.33
CA LEU A 74 -1.71 0.34 -3.98
C LEU A 74 -0.30 0.67 -3.48
N VAL A 75 -0.08 1.93 -3.09
CA VAL A 75 1.20 2.42 -2.58
C VAL A 75 1.04 2.88 -1.14
N PHE A 76 2.00 2.50 -0.29
CA PHE A 76 2.02 2.88 1.12
C PHE A 76 3.44 3.18 1.62
N SER A 77 3.53 3.85 2.76
CA SER A 77 4.77 4.17 3.48
C SER A 77 4.72 3.55 4.89
N PRO A 78 5.85 3.39 5.61
CA PRO A 78 5.82 3.04 7.02
C PRO A 78 5.30 4.23 7.85
N ALA A 79 4.44 3.95 8.81
CA ALA A 79 3.89 4.94 9.73
C ALA A 79 4.22 4.63 11.21
N ASN A 80 5.19 3.75 11.44
CA ASN A 80 5.77 3.51 12.74
C ASN A 80 6.53 4.76 13.23
N GLU A 81 6.42 5.08 14.52
CA GLU A 81 7.19 6.15 15.16
C GLU A 81 8.07 5.59 16.30
N PRO A 82 9.42 5.61 16.16
CA PRO A 82 10.18 6.01 14.97
C PRO A 82 10.04 5.01 13.81
N CYS A 83 10.33 5.46 12.59
CA CYS A 83 10.38 4.59 11.42
C CYS A 83 11.51 3.54 11.60
N PRO A 84 11.24 2.24 11.41
CA PRO A 84 12.28 1.21 11.48
C PRO A 84 13.28 1.37 10.36
N MET A 85 14.55 1.54 10.73
CA MET A 85 15.66 1.71 9.79
C MET A 85 16.69 0.59 10.01
N LYS A 86 17.33 0.18 8.92
CA LYS A 86 18.51 -0.67 8.93
C LYS A 86 19.77 0.18 9.14
N ASP A 87 20.87 -0.49 9.49
CA ASP A 87 22.18 0.14 9.65
C ASP A 87 22.68 0.84 8.37
N ASP A 88 22.22 0.41 7.20
CA ASP A 88 22.55 1.01 5.89
C ASP A 88 21.71 2.25 5.53
N GLY A 89 20.79 2.67 6.41
CA GLY A 89 19.90 3.81 6.19
C GLY A 89 18.67 3.50 5.35
N GLY A 90 18.44 2.24 4.95
CA GLY A 90 17.19 1.80 4.34
C GLY A 90 16.10 1.52 5.38
N ILE A 91 14.83 1.52 4.96
CA ILE A 91 13.71 1.09 5.84
C ILE A 91 13.83 -0.41 6.12
N ASP A 92 13.68 -0.79 7.38
CA ASP A 92 13.54 -2.19 7.77
C ASP A 92 12.08 -2.65 7.65
N TRP A 93 11.67 -3.01 6.44
CA TRP A 93 10.34 -3.54 6.15
C TRP A 93 9.97 -4.81 6.94
N ALA A 94 10.95 -5.51 7.55
CA ALA A 94 10.68 -6.64 8.44
C ALA A 94 10.15 -6.21 9.82
N GLN A 95 10.25 -4.93 10.17
CA GLN A 95 9.81 -4.35 11.44
C GLN A 95 8.65 -3.35 11.27
N VAL A 96 8.20 -3.11 10.04
CA VAL A 96 7.06 -2.21 9.76
C VAL A 96 5.76 -2.91 10.11
N THR A 97 5.04 -2.36 11.09
CA THR A 97 3.77 -2.88 11.63
C THR A 97 2.61 -1.87 11.51
N ILE A 98 2.91 -0.64 11.11
CA ILE A 98 1.92 0.41 10.82
C ILE A 98 2.26 0.96 9.43
N VAL A 99 1.28 1.02 8.54
CA VAL A 99 1.45 1.57 7.19
C VAL A 99 0.47 2.71 6.94
N CYS A 100 0.90 3.73 6.19
CA CYS A 100 0.00 4.76 5.66
C CYS A 100 -0.22 4.51 4.17
N ILE A 101 -1.47 4.29 3.74
CA ILE A 101 -1.78 4.20 2.31
C ILE A 101 -1.73 5.61 1.72
N GLU A 102 -0.78 5.80 0.81
CA GLU A 102 -0.45 7.08 0.17
C GLU A 102 -1.24 7.29 -1.12
N TYR A 103 -1.36 6.22 -1.92
CA TYR A 103 -1.84 6.36 -3.29
C TYR A 103 -2.44 5.07 -3.84
N ILE A 104 -3.47 5.23 -4.68
CA ILE A 104 -4.07 4.15 -5.47
C ILE A 104 -4.25 4.65 -6.90
N GLY A 105 -3.52 4.05 -7.83
CA GLY A 105 -3.56 4.43 -9.24
C GLY A 105 -2.31 3.99 -10.01
N ASP A 106 -2.16 4.51 -11.22
CA ASP A 106 -0.89 4.42 -11.96
C ASP A 106 0.02 5.56 -11.49
N TYR A 107 1.30 5.27 -11.30
CA TYR A 107 2.30 6.28 -10.97
C TYR A 107 3.45 6.33 -11.98
N HIS A 108 3.36 5.55 -13.06
CA HIS A 108 4.31 5.61 -14.17
C HIS A 108 3.95 6.65 -15.23
N ASP A 109 2.82 7.34 -15.06
CA ASP A 109 2.43 8.51 -15.87
C ASP A 109 2.99 9.81 -15.31
#